data_AF-A0A7Z9ZMG4-F1
#
_entry.id   AF-A0A7Z9ZMG4-F1
#
_cell.length_a   1.000
_cell.length_b   1.000
_cell.length_c   1.000
_cell.angle_alpha   90.00
_cell.angle_beta   90.00
_cell.angle_gamma   90.00
#
_symmetry.space_group_name_H-M   'P 1'
#
loop_
_entity.id
_entity.type
_entity.pdbx_description
1 polymer ?
#
loop_
_entity_poly.entity_id
_entity_poly.type
_entity_poly.pdbx_seq_one_letter_code
_entity_poly.pdbx_strand_id
1 'polypeptide(L)'
;MGSSPRPGQHDAIAILDYGSQTTQLIARRVREAQVYCELFPWDAPAEQVLALFPKGFILSGGPAGVYEPNAPALPSYVLESGLPILGICYGMQLLAHTLGGRVARAPGREYGPTTVELLEEVDWLAPL
;
A
#
# COMPACT_ATOMS: atom_id res chain seq x y z
N MET A 1 -6.14 -11.05 20.68
CA MET A 1 -5.70 -10.23 21.84
C MET A 1 -5.34 -8.86 21.30
N GLY A 2 -6.26 -7.89 21.36
CA GLY A 2 -5.99 -6.53 20.91
C GLY A 2 -5.10 -5.83 21.92
N SER A 3 -3.90 -5.41 21.51
CA SER A 3 -3.05 -4.55 22.33
C SER A 3 -3.72 -3.20 22.48
N SER A 4 -4.10 -2.84 23.71
CA SER A 4 -4.61 -1.50 24.04
C SER A 4 -3.65 -0.42 23.55
N PRO A 5 -4.14 0.73 23.02
CA PRO A 5 -3.28 1.82 22.60
C PRO A 5 -2.42 2.29 23.77
N ARG A 6 -1.11 2.43 23.57
CA ARG A 6 -0.24 3.07 24.56
C ARG A 6 -0.61 4.55 24.63
N PRO A 7 -0.89 5.11 25.82
CA PRO A 7 -1.26 6.52 25.94
C PRO A 7 -0.14 7.39 25.35
N GLY A 8 -0.47 8.25 24.38
CA GLY A 8 0.47 9.13 23.67
C GLY A 8 0.94 8.64 22.30
N GLN A 9 0.50 7.46 21.84
CA GLN A 9 0.84 6.95 20.51
C GLN A 9 -0.29 7.27 19.51
N HIS A 10 -0.03 8.17 18.56
CA HIS A 10 -0.95 8.45 17.46
C HIS A 10 -1.07 7.23 16.54
N ASP A 11 -2.27 6.97 16.02
CA ASP A 11 -2.45 5.98 14.96
C ASP A 11 -1.63 6.38 13.73
N ALA A 12 -0.84 5.44 13.23
CA ALA A 12 0.14 5.68 12.18
C ALA A 12 -0.03 4.72 11.00
N ILE A 13 0.17 5.21 9.78
CA ILE A 13 0.22 4.41 8.57
C ILE A 13 1.64 4.42 7.99
N ALA A 14 2.18 3.24 7.67
CA ALA A 14 3.44 3.12 6.94
C ALA A 14 3.15 3.10 5.43
N ILE A 15 3.76 4.00 4.68
CA ILE A 15 3.64 4.06 3.22
C ILE A 15 4.96 3.56 2.61
N LEU A 16 4.92 2.45 1.87
CA LEU A 16 6.06 1.92 1.13
C LEU A 16 6.06 2.49 -0.29
N ASP A 17 7.13 3.19 -0.66
CA ASP A 17 7.29 3.86 -1.93
C ASP A 17 8.01 2.99 -2.97
N TYR A 18 7.28 2.64 -4.03
CA TYR A 18 7.76 1.90 -5.20
C TYR A 18 8.14 2.81 -6.37
N GLY A 19 8.30 4.11 -6.13
CA GLY A 19 8.74 5.09 -7.12
C GLY A 19 7.60 5.75 -7.89
N SER A 20 6.39 5.80 -7.34
CA SER A 20 5.29 6.54 -7.96
C SER A 20 5.52 8.05 -7.88
N GLN A 21 5.22 8.76 -8.97
CA GLN A 21 5.11 10.22 -8.96
C GLN A 21 4.01 10.73 -8.00
N THR A 22 3.07 9.87 -7.61
CA THR A 22 1.92 10.21 -6.76
C THR A 22 2.10 9.81 -5.30
N THR A 23 3.23 9.22 -4.88
CA THR A 23 3.40 8.76 -3.49
C THR A 23 3.21 9.89 -2.47
N GLN A 24 3.68 11.10 -2.77
CA GLN A 24 3.47 12.27 -1.92
C GLN A 24 2.00 12.69 -1.80
N LEU A 25 1.19 12.45 -2.83
CA LEU A 25 -0.26 12.69 -2.77
C LEU A 25 -0.95 11.71 -1.83
N ILE A 26 -0.53 10.45 -1.80
CA ILE A 26 -1.03 9.46 -0.83
C ILE A 26 -0.78 9.97 0.59
N ALA A 27 0.47 10.35 0.91
CA ALA A 27 0.81 10.87 2.24
C ALA A 27 0.01 12.12 2.60
N ARG A 28 -0.20 13.03 1.63
CA ARG A 28 -1.06 14.21 1.82
C ARG A 28 -2.50 13.82 2.18
N ARG A 29 -3.10 12.85 1.47
CA ARG A 29 -4.47 12.40 1.74
C ARG A 29 -4.64 11.74 3.10
N VAL A 30 -3.66 10.94 3.53
CA VAL A 30 -3.65 10.35 4.87
C VAL A 30 -3.60 11.43 5.96
N ARG A 31 -2.76 12.46 5.76
CA ARG A 31 -2.68 13.60 6.70
C ARG A 31 -3.93 14.48 6.70
N GLU A 32 -4.55 14.69 5.54
CA GLU A 32 -5.85 15.38 5.45
C GLU A 32 -6.93 14.64 6.25
N ALA A 33 -6.88 13.30 6.28
CA ALA A 33 -7.72 12.46 7.14
C ALA A 33 -7.32 12.46 8.64
N GLN A 34 -6.41 13.35 9.07
CA GLN A 34 -5.94 13.50 10.45
C GLN A 34 -5.22 12.26 11.02
N VAL A 35 -4.62 11.44 10.15
CA VAL A 35 -3.83 10.25 10.55
C VAL A 35 -2.34 10.52 10.32
N TYR A 36 -1.50 10.10 11.26
CA TYR A 36 -0.05 10.22 11.09
C TYR A 36 0.46 9.22 10.05
N CYS A 37 1.45 9.61 9.24
CA CYS A 37 2.06 8.67 8.30
C CYS A 37 3.53 9.00 8.03
N GLU A 38 4.30 7.95 7.81
CA GLU A 38 5.67 8.03 7.34
C GLU A 38 5.83 7.33 5.99
N LEU A 39 6.78 7.84 5.20
CA LEU A 39 7.16 7.34 3.90
C LEU A 39 8.48 6.60 4.02
N PHE A 40 8.50 5.36 3.54
CA PHE A 40 9.69 4.52 3.50
C PHE A 40 9.96 4.07 2.07
N PRO A 41 11.24 3.91 1.68
CA PRO A 41 11.58 3.11 0.51
C PRO A 41 10.96 1.71 0.60
N TRP A 42 10.59 1.12 -0.53
CA TRP A 42 9.97 -0.21 -0.54
C TRP A 42 10.85 -1.31 0.10
N ASP A 43 12.17 -1.17 0.04
CA ASP A 43 13.16 -2.10 0.58
C ASP A 43 13.61 -1.75 2.01
N ALA A 44 12.89 -0.83 2.68
CA ALA A 44 13.22 -0.42 4.04
C ALA A 44 13.20 -1.62 5.02
N PRO A 45 14.20 -1.72 5.92
CA PRO A 45 14.27 -2.78 6.91
C PRO A 45 13.04 -2.84 7.82
N ALA A 46 12.62 -4.05 8.20
CA ALA A 46 11.48 -4.27 9.08
C ALA A 46 11.60 -3.50 10.40
N GLU A 47 12.79 -3.44 11.00
CA GLU A 47 13.05 -2.73 12.25
C GLU A 47 12.70 -1.24 12.16
N GLN A 48 13.00 -0.61 11.02
CA GLN A 48 12.76 0.81 10.80
C GLN A 48 11.27 1.08 10.63
N VAL A 49 10.60 0.27 9.81
CA VAL A 49 9.19 0.46 9.48
C VAL A 49 8.29 0.08 10.66
N LEU A 50 8.59 -1.01 11.36
CA LEU A 50 7.78 -1.48 12.49
C LEU A 50 8.02 -0.68 13.77
N ALA A 51 9.11 0.07 13.88
CA ALA A 51 9.32 1.03 14.98
C ALA A 51 8.26 2.14 15.00
N LEU A 52 7.60 2.40 13.87
CA LEU A 52 6.45 3.29 13.79
C LEU A 52 5.20 2.75 14.51
N PHE A 53 5.15 1.44 14.82
CA PHE A 53 3.95 0.74 15.27
C PHE A 53 2.73 1.00 14.36
N PRO A 54 2.85 0.75 13.04
CA PRO A 54 1.80 1.09 12.10
C PRO A 54 0.51 0.32 12.40
N LYS A 55 -0.63 0.94 12.11
CA LYS A 55 -1.96 0.32 12.12
C LYS A 55 -2.33 -0.29 10.77
N GLY A 56 -1.55 -0.01 9.73
CA GLY A 56 -1.71 -0.56 8.39
C GLY A 56 -0.64 -0.05 7.45
N PHE A 57 -0.61 -0.65 6.26
CA PHE A 57 0.35 -0.33 5.21
C PHE A 57 -0.35 0.21 3.97
N ILE A 58 0.28 1.17 3.30
CA ILE A 58 -0.08 1.54 1.93
C ILE A 58 1.11 1.22 1.02
N LEU A 59 0.88 0.44 -0.03
CA LEU A 59 1.86 0.13 -1.07
C LEU A 59 1.60 1.04 -2.25
N SER A 60 2.53 1.95 -2.54
CA SER A 60 2.35 2.92 -3.63
C SER A 60 2.42 2.27 -5.01
N GLY A 61 2.10 3.07 -6.03
CA GLY A 61 2.37 2.69 -7.42
C GLY A 61 3.86 2.72 -7.75
N GLY A 62 4.19 2.31 -8.96
CA GLY A 62 5.56 2.36 -9.46
C GLY A 62 5.58 2.18 -10.98
N PRO A 63 6.67 2.57 -11.64
CA PRO A 63 6.81 2.41 -13.08
C PRO A 63 7.17 0.97 -13.50
N ALA A 64 7.53 0.12 -12.54
CA ALA A 64 8.01 -1.24 -12.77
C ALA A 64 6.89 -2.22 -13.12
N GLY A 65 7.24 -3.30 -13.81
CA GLY A 65 6.39 -4.49 -13.97
C GLY A 65 6.77 -5.57 -12.96
N VAL A 66 5.79 -6.28 -12.40
CA VAL A 66 6.05 -7.29 -11.34
C VAL A 66 6.92 -8.48 -11.79
N TYR A 67 7.04 -8.72 -13.09
CA TYR A 67 7.88 -9.79 -13.67
C TYR A 67 9.22 -9.28 -14.22
N GLU A 68 9.54 -8.00 -14.09
CA GLU A 68 10.82 -7.47 -14.54
C GLU A 68 11.96 -8.01 -13.66
N PRO A 69 13.15 -8.29 -14.24
CA PRO A 69 14.32 -8.63 -13.44
C PRO A 69 14.62 -7.52 -12.44
N ASN A 70 14.76 -7.86 -11.15
CA ASN A 70 14.95 -6.93 -10.04
C ASN A 70 13.77 -5.97 -9.81
N ALA A 71 12.56 -6.35 -10.21
CA ALA A 71 11.36 -5.62 -9.86
C ALA A 71 11.28 -5.45 -8.33
N PRO A 72 10.93 -4.25 -7.84
CA PRO A 72 10.69 -4.01 -6.42
C PRO A 72 9.73 -5.05 -5.82
N ALA A 73 10.15 -5.75 -4.77
CA ALA A 73 9.38 -6.83 -4.17
C ALA A 73 8.56 -6.33 -2.96
N LEU A 74 7.54 -7.10 -2.56
CA LEU A 74 6.83 -6.87 -1.31
C LEU A 74 7.65 -7.42 -0.13
N PRO A 75 8.08 -6.61 0.84
CA PRO A 75 8.78 -7.13 2.02
C PRO A 75 7.88 -8.09 2.82
N SER A 76 8.42 -9.23 3.23
CA SER A 76 7.63 -10.30 3.86
C SER A 76 6.97 -9.85 5.18
N TYR A 77 7.64 -8.96 5.93
CA TYR A 77 7.13 -8.41 7.18
C TYR A 77 5.77 -7.70 7.02
N VAL A 78 5.45 -7.20 5.83
CA VAL A 78 4.16 -6.55 5.56
C VAL A 78 3.03 -7.57 5.69
N LEU A 79 3.17 -8.74 5.05
CA LEU A 79 2.18 -9.81 5.14
C LEU A 79 2.20 -10.52 6.50
N GLU A 80 3.39 -10.78 7.03
CA GLU A 80 3.57 -11.44 8.34
C GLU A 80 2.98 -10.63 9.50
N SER A 81 2.88 -9.30 9.35
CA SER A 81 2.31 -8.42 10.38
C SER A 81 0.84 -8.71 10.70
N GLY A 82 0.08 -9.27 9.74
CA GLY A 82 -1.37 -9.44 9.84
C GLY A 82 -2.15 -8.11 9.89
N LEU A 83 -1.51 -6.97 9.59
CA LEU A 83 -2.16 -5.67 9.55
C LEU A 83 -2.89 -5.43 8.22
N PRO A 84 -3.88 -4.51 8.17
CA PRO A 84 -4.50 -4.08 6.93
C PRO A 84 -3.50 -3.52 5.91
N ILE A 85 -3.68 -3.86 4.64
CA ILE A 85 -2.80 -3.42 3.54
C ILE A 85 -3.66 -2.86 2.39
N LEU A 86 -3.37 -1.65 1.96
CA LEU A 86 -3.93 -1.05 0.74
C LEU A 86 -2.85 -1.03 -0.35
N GLY A 87 -3.07 -1.75 -1.45
CA GLY A 87 -2.22 -1.70 -2.63
C GLY A 87 -2.77 -0.75 -3.70
N ILE A 88 -1.96 0.18 -4.19
CA ILE A 88 -2.37 1.12 -5.24
C ILE A 88 -1.55 0.84 -6.50
N CYS A 89 -2.23 0.56 -7.63
CA CYS A 89 -1.60 0.28 -8.92
C CYS A 89 -0.55 -0.84 -8.82
N TYR A 90 0.75 -0.53 -8.87
CA TYR A 90 1.82 -1.51 -8.71
C TYR A 90 1.74 -2.25 -7.37
N GLY A 91 1.44 -1.55 -6.27
CA GLY A 91 1.22 -2.20 -4.97
C GLY A 91 0.08 -3.22 -4.98
N MET A 92 -0.98 -3.00 -5.74
CA MET A 92 -2.06 -3.97 -5.95
C MET A 92 -1.57 -5.19 -6.74
N GLN A 93 -0.77 -4.98 -7.78
CA GLN A 93 -0.18 -6.05 -8.58
C GLN A 93 0.78 -6.91 -7.74
N LEU A 94 1.57 -6.30 -6.85
CA LEU A 94 2.45 -7.00 -5.93
C LEU A 94 1.68 -7.91 -4.98
N LEU A 95 0.59 -7.42 -4.39
CA LEU A 95 -0.28 -8.24 -3.53
C LEU A 95 -0.85 -9.43 -4.30
N ALA A 96 -1.43 -9.17 -5.47
CA ALA A 96 -1.97 -10.22 -6.31
C ALA A 96 -0.92 -11.28 -6.67
N HIS A 97 0.28 -10.85 -7.10
CA HIS A 97 1.36 -11.77 -7.46
C HIS A 97 1.88 -12.57 -6.26
N THR A 98 2.16 -11.91 -5.15
CA THR A 98 2.76 -12.53 -3.95
C THR A 98 1.81 -13.53 -3.29
N LEU A 99 0.50 -13.29 -3.36
CA LEU A 99 -0.54 -14.17 -2.82
C LEU A 99 -0.96 -15.30 -3.80
N GLY A 100 -0.18 -15.54 -4.86
CA GLY A 100 -0.40 -16.65 -5.81
C GLY A 100 -1.34 -16.36 -6.97
N GLY A 101 -1.79 -15.11 -7.10
CA GLY A 101 -2.51 -14.63 -8.28
C GLY A 101 -1.61 -14.42 -9.49
N ARG A 102 -2.22 -14.04 -10.61
CA ARG A 102 -1.53 -13.78 -11.89
C ARG A 102 -1.77 -12.34 -12.31
N VAL A 103 -0.71 -11.66 -12.72
CA VAL A 103 -0.79 -10.31 -13.29
C VAL A 103 -0.58 -10.42 -14.80
N ALA A 104 -1.57 -10.03 -15.60
CA ALA A 104 -1.42 -10.04 -17.05
C ALA A 104 -0.65 -8.79 -17.50
N ARG A 105 0.19 -8.94 -18.53
CA ARG A 105 0.83 -7.79 -19.18
C ARG A 105 -0.20 -7.08 -20.04
N ALA A 106 -0.39 -5.79 -19.82
CA ALA A 106 -1.23 -4.96 -20.67
C ALA A 106 -0.51 -4.62 -21.99
N PRO A 107 -1.24 -4.48 -23.12
CA PRO A 107 -0.68 -4.09 -24.41
C PRO A 107 -0.11 -2.65 -24.44
N GLY A 108 -0.51 -1.82 -23.47
CA GLY A 108 0.02 -0.47 -23.26
C GLY A 108 -0.23 0.01 -21.83
N ARG A 109 0.36 1.16 -21.48
CA ARG A 109 0.04 1.84 -20.22
C ARG A 109 -1.19 2.71 -20.43
N GLU A 110 -2.21 2.54 -19.60
CA GLU A 110 -3.42 3.34 -19.63
C GLU A 110 -3.36 4.39 -18.52
N TYR A 111 -3.43 5.67 -18.92
CA TYR A 111 -3.53 6.80 -18.00
C TYR A 111 -4.68 7.68 -18.44
N GLY A 112 -5.69 7.80 -17.60
CA GLY A 112 -6.86 8.64 -17.87
C GLY A 112 -8.01 8.31 -16.93
N PRO A 113 -9.00 9.22 -16.81
CA PRO A 113 -10.23 8.90 -16.11
C PRO A 113 -10.94 7.75 -16.82
N THR A 114 -11.47 6.81 -16.04
CA THR A 114 -12.27 5.69 -16.52
C THR A 114 -13.39 5.44 -15.51
N THR A 115 -14.55 5.07 -16.02
CA THR A 115 -15.68 4.68 -15.17
C THR A 115 -15.52 3.21 -14.80
N VAL A 116 -15.61 2.91 -13.51
CA VAL A 116 -15.61 1.54 -12.99
C VAL A 116 -16.99 1.21 -12.42
N GLU A 117 -17.42 -0.03 -12.62
CA GLU A 117 -18.68 -0.54 -12.06
C GLU A 117 -18.37 -1.44 -10.87
N LEU A 118 -19.02 -1.18 -9.73
CA LEU A 118 -18.96 -2.06 -8.57
C LEU A 118 -19.96 -3.19 -8.78
N LEU A 119 -19.47 -4.41 -8.97
CA LEU A 119 -20.30 -5.61 -9.12
C LEU A 119 -20.78 -6.15 -7.77
N GLU A 120 -20.05 -5.84 -6.71
CA GLU A 120 -20.34 -6.26 -5.33
C GLU A 120 -20.13 -5.07 -4.38
N GLU A 121 -20.95 -5.00 -3.35
CA GLU A 121 -20.81 -3.98 -2.31
C GLU A 121 -19.67 -4.38 -1.37
N VAL A 122 -18.73 -3.46 -1.16
CA VAL A 122 -17.66 -3.62 -0.18
C VAL A 122 -17.71 -2.45 0.79
N ASP A 123 -17.63 -2.78 2.07
CA ASP A 123 -17.84 -1.86 3.20
C ASP A 123 -16.92 -0.63 3.21
N TRP A 124 -15.71 -0.77 2.68
CA TRP A 124 -14.70 0.31 2.64
C TRP A 124 -14.72 1.16 1.37
N LEU A 125 -15.46 0.77 0.32
CA LEU A 125 -15.69 1.58 -0.90
C LEU A 125 -17.10 2.18 -0.96
N ALA A 126 -17.95 1.90 0.04
CA ALA A 126 -19.24 2.55 0.14
C ALA A 126 -19.07 4.08 0.23
N PRO A 127 -19.87 4.88 -0.51
CA PRO A 127 -19.82 6.32 -0.39
C PRO A 127 -20.10 6.74 1.06
N LEU A 128 -19.22 7.61 1.59
CA LEU A 128 -19.36 8.22 2.92
C LEU A 128 -20.64 9.05 3.06
#